data_AF-A0A7L5A865-F1
#
_entry.id   AF-A0A7L5A865-F1
#
_cell.length_a   1.000
_cell.length_b   1.000
_cell.length_c   1.000
_cell.angle_alpha   90.00
_cell.angle_beta   90.00
_cell.angle_gamma   90.00
#
_symmetry.space_group_name_H-M   'P 1'
#
loop_
_entity.id
_entity.type
_entity.pdbx_description
1 polymer ?
#
loop_
_entity_poly.entity_id
_entity_poly.type
_entity_poly.pdbx_seq_one_letter_code
_entity_poly.pdbx_strand_id
1 'polypeptide(L)'
;MLGLTDECVDAFSKAVTVIEANSGGNLWELARVVRETLLPFETAEGNAPIITAISEAMAGNMNVVEALAFSYAAFSEQLMIFNLSTVPLAPGFGSFTIKSLWAPVFLRGHAHEQTVGVTSIDDSIRLVHTSWIPIPDLLERTERKLEEACVPIPIEA
;
A
#
# COMPACT_ATOMS: atom_id res chain seq x y z
N MET A 1 10.49 7.28 -16.22
CA MET A 1 9.22 7.39 -16.97
C MET A 1 9.25 6.30 -18.04
N LEU A 2 8.39 5.29 -17.96
CA LEU A 2 8.55 3.97 -18.61
C LEU A 2 8.24 3.91 -20.12
N GLY A 3 8.26 5.02 -20.87
CA GLY A 3 8.16 4.98 -22.34
C GLY A 3 6.89 4.34 -22.92
N LEU A 4 5.82 4.21 -22.14
CA LEU A 4 4.53 3.67 -22.57
C LEU A 4 3.72 4.81 -23.20
N THR A 5 3.79 4.93 -24.52
CA THR A 5 2.92 5.83 -25.30
C THR A 5 1.63 5.09 -25.66
N ASP A 6 0.50 5.59 -25.14
CA ASP A 6 -0.88 5.28 -25.53
C ASP A 6 -1.56 3.99 -25.01
N GLU A 7 -1.06 3.38 -23.94
CA GLU A 7 -1.84 2.40 -23.18
C GLU A 7 -2.09 2.90 -21.76
N CYS A 8 -3.36 3.08 -21.38
CA CYS A 8 -3.77 3.33 -19.99
C CYS A 8 -3.51 2.05 -19.18
N VAL A 9 -2.26 1.82 -18.82
CA VAL A 9 -1.84 0.71 -17.96
C VAL A 9 -1.58 1.26 -16.57
N ASP A 10 -2.37 0.79 -15.60
CA ASP A 10 -2.05 0.98 -14.19
C ASP A 10 -0.93 0.00 -13.81
N ALA A 11 0.30 0.49 -13.85
CA ALA A 11 1.48 -0.26 -13.43
C ALA A 11 1.84 0.12 -11.99
N PHE A 12 1.76 -0.85 -11.08
CA PHE A 12 2.21 -0.71 -9.70
C PHE A 12 3.27 -1.76 -9.38
N SER A 13 4.41 -1.30 -8.86
CA SER A 13 5.37 -2.14 -8.16
C SER A 13 5.11 -2.05 -6.67
N LYS A 14 5.55 -3.06 -5.92
CA LYS A 14 5.46 -3.04 -4.46
C LYS A 14 6.80 -3.40 -3.84
N ALA A 15 7.01 -2.87 -2.64
CA ALA A 15 8.01 -3.36 -1.71
C ALA A 15 7.32 -4.11 -0.58
N VAL A 16 8.02 -5.04 0.05
CA VAL A 16 7.48 -5.90 1.11
C VAL A 16 8.36 -5.79 2.32
N THR A 17 7.73 -5.71 3.49
CA THR A 17 8.38 -5.86 4.79
C THR A 17 7.65 -6.94 5.58
N VAL A 18 8.36 -7.61 6.48
CA VAL A 18 7.81 -8.66 7.33
C VAL A 18 7.83 -8.17 8.76
N ILE A 19 6.66 -8.22 9.40
CA ILE A 19 6.50 -7.81 10.80
C ILE A 19 6.13 -9.04 11.61
N GLU A 20 6.91 -9.32 12.64
CA GLU A 20 6.60 -10.37 13.61
C GLU A 20 5.41 -9.97 14.47
N ALA A 21 4.42 -10.87 14.58
CA ALA A 21 3.30 -10.65 15.47
C ALA A 21 3.81 -10.59 16.92
N ASN A 22 3.50 -9.49 17.63
CA ASN A 22 3.94 -9.21 19.00
C ASN A 22 5.43 -8.83 19.14
N SER A 23 6.03 -8.19 18.14
CA SER A 23 7.46 -7.81 18.13
C SER A 23 7.94 -6.92 19.30
N GLY A 24 7.07 -6.54 20.25
CA GLY A 24 7.40 -5.67 21.38
C GLY A 24 7.74 -4.26 20.91
N GLY A 25 6.92 -3.28 21.27
CA GLY A 25 7.15 -1.89 20.90
C GLY A 25 5.87 -1.10 20.68
N ASN A 26 5.97 0.23 20.73
CA ASN A 26 4.86 1.11 20.41
C ASN A 26 4.68 1.28 18.89
N LEU A 27 3.55 1.87 18.48
CA LEU A 27 3.22 2.07 17.06
C LEU A 27 4.31 2.83 16.30
N TRP A 28 4.95 3.80 16.93
CA TRP A 28 5.98 4.63 16.29
C TRP A 28 7.29 3.89 16.06
N GLU A 29 7.66 2.99 16.97
CA GLU A 29 8.81 2.09 16.77
C GLU A 29 8.56 1.16 15.59
N LEU A 30 7.37 0.55 15.52
CA LEU A 30 6.97 -0.27 14.38
C LEU A 30 6.99 0.53 13.07
N ALA A 31 6.46 1.76 13.08
CA ALA A 31 6.46 2.63 11.90
C ALA A 31 7.88 2.96 11.42
N ARG A 32 8.85 3.17 12.32
CA ARG A 32 10.26 3.38 11.95
C ARG A 32 10.86 2.14 11.31
N VAL A 33 10.63 0.95 11.88
CA VAL A 33 11.10 -0.32 11.30
C VAL A 33 10.53 -0.54 9.90
N VAL A 34 9.21 -0.36 9.72
CA VAL A 34 8.56 -0.43 8.41
C VAL A 34 9.20 0.57 7.44
N ARG A 35 9.39 1.82 7.86
CA ARG A 35 10.00 2.84 7.01
C ARG A 35 11.43 2.48 6.63
N GLU A 36 12.27 2.10 7.58
CA GLU A 36 13.68 1.76 7.34
C GLU A 36 13.83 0.57 6.40
N THR A 37 12.97 -0.45 6.53
CA THR A 37 12.98 -1.63 5.66
C THR A 37 12.51 -1.33 4.23
N LEU A 38 11.59 -0.36 4.06
CA LEU A 38 11.05 0.00 2.75
C LEU A 38 11.81 1.16 2.07
N LEU A 39 12.54 1.98 2.82
CA LEU A 39 13.25 3.16 2.31
C LEU A 39 14.17 2.88 1.11
N PRO A 40 14.92 1.75 1.04
CA PRO A 40 15.75 1.46 -0.13
C PRO A 40 14.95 1.36 -1.43
N PHE A 41 13.66 0.99 -1.36
CA PHE A 41 12.76 0.85 -2.50
C PHE A 41 12.05 2.17 -2.86
N GLU A 42 12.41 3.32 -2.28
CA GLU A 42 11.88 4.61 -2.73
C GLU A 42 12.67 5.19 -3.93
N THR A 43 13.81 4.59 -4.28
CA THR A 43 14.64 5.02 -5.42
C THR A 43 14.41 4.17 -6.67
N ALA A 44 14.80 4.70 -7.83
CA ALA A 44 14.77 3.96 -9.09
C ALA A 44 15.71 2.75 -9.04
N GLU A 45 16.88 2.91 -8.44
CA GLU A 45 17.89 1.86 -8.31
C GLU A 45 17.40 0.72 -7.40
N GLY A 46 16.75 1.05 -6.28
CA GLY A 46 16.22 0.05 -5.36
C GLY A 46 15.02 -0.71 -5.92
N ASN A 47 14.21 -0.07 -6.76
CA ASN A 47 13.11 -0.73 -7.46
C ASN A 47 13.51 -1.44 -8.76
N ALA A 48 14.69 -1.16 -9.31
CA ALA A 48 15.12 -1.71 -10.60
C ALA A 48 14.98 -3.23 -10.68
N PRO A 49 15.35 -4.03 -9.66
CA PRO A 49 15.17 -5.48 -9.71
C PRO A 49 13.71 -5.92 -9.86
N ILE A 50 12.77 -5.22 -9.19
CA ILE A 50 11.33 -5.53 -9.25
C ILE A 50 10.79 -5.20 -10.64
N ILE A 51 11.15 -4.03 -11.18
CA ILE A 51 10.72 -3.60 -12.52
C ILE A 51 11.29 -4.54 -13.59
N THR A 52 12.55 -4.94 -13.47
CA THR A 52 13.18 -5.92 -14.37
C THR A 52 12.46 -7.26 -14.34
N ALA A 53 12.17 -7.80 -13.14
CA ALA A 53 11.45 -9.07 -13.01
C ALA A 53 10.05 -9.02 -13.65
N ILE A 54 9.31 -7.91 -13.48
CA ILE A 54 8.01 -7.72 -14.14
C ILE A 54 8.18 -7.64 -15.65
N SER A 55 9.15 -6.87 -16.13
CA SER A 55 9.42 -6.72 -17.57
C SER A 55 9.80 -8.06 -18.23
N GLU A 56 10.67 -8.84 -17.60
CA GLU A 56 11.08 -10.17 -18.06
C GLU A 56 9.89 -11.14 -18.07
N ALA A 57 9.06 -11.11 -17.02
CA ALA A 57 7.84 -11.89 -16.95
C ALA A 57 6.86 -11.52 -18.08
N MET A 58 6.62 -10.24 -18.31
CA MET A 58 5.73 -9.75 -19.37
C MET A 58 6.25 -10.02 -20.79
N ALA A 59 7.57 -9.97 -20.99
CA ALA A 59 8.21 -10.31 -22.25
C ALA A 59 8.29 -11.83 -22.50
N GLY A 60 8.12 -12.63 -21.45
CA GLY A 60 8.12 -14.09 -21.52
C GLY A 60 6.82 -14.64 -22.09
N ASN A 61 6.91 -15.72 -22.87
CA ASN A 61 5.76 -16.52 -23.27
C ASN A 61 5.34 -17.48 -22.14
N MET A 62 5.08 -16.94 -20.95
CA MET A 62 4.64 -17.75 -19.81
C MET A 62 3.31 -18.44 -20.13
N ASN A 63 3.24 -19.74 -19.88
CA ASN A 63 1.97 -20.43 -19.87
C ASN A 63 1.16 -20.07 -18.61
N VAL A 64 -0.12 -20.48 -18.56
CA VAL A 64 -1.03 -20.13 -17.45
C VAL A 64 -0.49 -20.59 -16.09
N VAL A 65 0.17 -21.75 -16.01
CA VAL A 65 0.73 -22.28 -14.76
C VAL A 65 1.92 -21.44 -14.29
N GLU A 66 2.79 -21.05 -15.21
CA GLU A 66 3.95 -20.17 -14.93
C GLU A 66 3.50 -18.78 -14.50
N ALA A 67 2.54 -18.19 -15.21
CA ALA A 67 1.97 -16.89 -14.88
C ALA A 67 1.29 -16.90 -13.50
N LEU A 68 0.56 -17.98 -13.18
CA LEU A 68 -0.06 -18.15 -11.87
C LEU A 68 0.99 -18.27 -10.76
N ALA A 69 2.04 -19.06 -10.98
CA ALA A 69 3.14 -19.20 -10.01
C ALA A 69 3.87 -17.86 -9.79
N PHE A 70 4.13 -17.11 -10.86
CA PHE A 70 4.70 -15.77 -10.78
C PHE A 70 3.79 -14.83 -9.98
N SER A 71 2.49 -14.80 -10.28
CA SER A 71 1.50 -13.99 -9.56
C SER A 71 1.44 -14.33 -8.06
N TYR A 72 1.39 -15.61 -7.70
CA TYR A 72 1.40 -16.03 -6.29
C TYR A 72 2.70 -15.65 -5.58
N ALA A 73 3.86 -15.85 -6.22
CA ALA A 73 5.14 -15.45 -5.64
C ALA A 73 5.20 -13.93 -5.44
N ALA A 74 4.73 -13.18 -6.46
CA ALA A 74 4.67 -11.74 -6.42
C ALA A 74 3.71 -11.24 -5.33
N PHE A 75 2.57 -11.87 -5.06
CA PHE A 75 1.49 -11.30 -4.23
C PHE A 75 1.06 -12.16 -3.02
N SER A 76 1.98 -12.92 -2.44
CA SER A 76 1.73 -13.84 -1.30
C SER A 76 1.52 -13.17 0.08
N GLU A 77 1.58 -11.84 0.17
CA GLU A 77 1.37 -11.10 1.40
C GLU A 77 -0.07 -11.17 1.91
N GLN A 78 -0.19 -11.21 3.24
CA GLN A 78 -1.46 -11.25 3.96
C GLN A 78 -2.19 -9.89 3.92
N LEU A 79 -1.44 -8.79 3.88
CA LEU A 79 -1.95 -7.43 3.85
C LEU A 79 -1.17 -6.61 2.83
N MET A 80 -1.89 -5.96 1.92
CA MET A 80 -1.36 -4.96 1.02
C MET A 80 -1.85 -3.58 1.46
N ILE A 81 -0.94 -2.61 1.52
CA ILE A 81 -1.26 -1.21 1.82
C ILE A 81 -0.91 -0.38 0.59
N PHE A 82 -1.86 0.42 0.11
CA PHE A 82 -1.63 1.38 -0.97
C PHE A 82 -1.86 2.78 -0.45
N ASN A 83 -0.80 3.60 -0.39
CA ASN A 83 -0.87 4.94 0.17
C ASN A 83 -0.65 6.00 -0.92
N LEU A 84 -1.68 6.80 -1.21
CA LEU A 84 -1.56 7.93 -2.13
C LEU A 84 -0.87 9.16 -1.52
N SER A 85 -0.45 9.07 -0.26
CA SER A 85 0.10 10.18 0.51
C SER A 85 -0.87 11.38 0.52
N THR A 86 -0.35 12.58 0.80
CA THR A 86 -1.12 13.81 0.63
C THR A 86 -1.21 14.11 -0.86
N VAL A 87 -2.41 13.97 -1.43
CA VAL A 87 -2.63 14.27 -2.85
C VAL A 87 -2.74 15.79 -3.01
N PRO A 88 -1.85 16.46 -3.76
CA PRO A 88 -1.83 17.91 -3.90
C PRO A 88 -2.90 18.39 -4.89
N LEU A 89 -4.16 18.03 -4.65
CA LEU A 89 -5.29 18.48 -5.46
C LEU A 89 -5.69 19.88 -5.02
N ALA A 90 -5.71 20.83 -5.95
CA ALA A 90 -6.40 22.08 -5.72
C ALA A 90 -7.88 21.75 -5.44
N PRO A 91 -8.47 22.25 -4.34
CA PRO A 91 -9.84 21.88 -3.97
C PRO A 91 -10.87 22.32 -5.02
N GLY A 92 -10.52 23.26 -5.91
CA GLY A 92 -11.37 23.76 -6.99
C GLY A 92 -10.84 23.42 -8.39
N PHE A 93 -11.67 22.78 -9.21
CA PHE A 93 -11.48 22.59 -10.65
C PHE A 93 -12.58 23.36 -11.40
N GLY A 94 -12.32 24.62 -11.73
CA GLY A 94 -13.34 25.51 -12.27
C GLY A 94 -14.49 25.71 -11.28
N SER A 95 -15.69 25.26 -11.64
CA SER A 95 -16.88 25.30 -10.76
C SER A 95 -17.04 24.07 -9.87
N PHE A 96 -16.17 23.07 -9.97
CA PHE A 96 -16.25 21.84 -9.19
C PHE A 96 -15.37 21.90 -7.95
N THR A 97 -15.89 21.40 -6.83
CA THR A 97 -15.13 21.25 -5.58
C THR A 97 -15.01 19.78 -5.24
N ILE A 98 -13.78 19.31 -5.02
CA ILE A 98 -13.54 17.96 -4.50
C ILE A 98 -13.90 17.96 -3.02
N LYS A 99 -14.88 17.14 -2.63
CA LYS A 99 -15.30 17.00 -1.22
C LYS A 99 -14.57 15.87 -0.50
N SER A 100 -14.10 14.89 -1.24
CA SER A 100 -13.51 13.67 -0.71
C SER A 100 -12.75 12.95 -1.81
N LEU A 101 -11.68 12.28 -1.41
CA LEU A 101 -10.92 11.36 -2.22
C LEU A 101 -10.76 10.06 -1.45
N TRP A 102 -10.77 8.94 -2.16
CA TRP A 102 -10.43 7.63 -1.63
C TRP A 102 -9.28 7.06 -2.44
N ALA A 103 -8.42 6.29 -1.76
CA ALA A 103 -7.36 5.56 -2.42
C ALA A 103 -7.95 4.47 -3.36
N PRO A 104 -7.17 3.97 -4.33
CA PRO A 104 -7.62 2.91 -5.23
C PRO A 104 -8.08 1.67 -4.46
N VAL A 105 -9.14 1.07 -4.98
CA VAL A 105 -9.77 -0.14 -4.44
C VAL A 105 -9.61 -1.24 -5.47
N PHE A 106 -8.84 -2.27 -5.15
CA PHE A 106 -8.65 -3.41 -6.03
C PHE A 106 -8.45 -4.70 -5.26
N LEU A 107 -8.80 -5.80 -5.94
CA LEU A 107 -8.58 -7.17 -5.52
C LEU A 107 -7.59 -7.79 -6.49
N ARG A 108 -6.61 -8.52 -5.96
CA ARG A 108 -5.57 -9.20 -6.74
C ARG A 108 -6.03 -10.59 -7.19
N GLY A 109 -7.13 -11.08 -6.62
CA GLY A 109 -7.71 -12.39 -6.97
C GLY A 109 -7.15 -13.55 -6.13
N HIS A 110 -6.51 -13.26 -5.00
CA HIS A 110 -6.02 -14.29 -4.07
C HIS A 110 -7.03 -14.57 -2.95
N ALA A 111 -7.12 -15.83 -2.53
CA ALA A 111 -7.89 -16.19 -1.35
C ALA A 111 -7.31 -15.48 -0.12
N HIS A 112 -8.19 -14.96 0.74
CA HIS A 112 -7.85 -14.28 2.01
C HIS A 112 -7.10 -12.95 1.88
N GLU A 113 -7.00 -12.35 0.69
CA GLU A 113 -6.34 -11.06 0.54
C GLU A 113 -7.00 -9.96 1.38
N GLN A 114 -6.19 -9.13 2.03
CA GLN A 114 -6.62 -7.90 2.69
C GLN A 114 -5.90 -6.74 2.01
N THR A 115 -6.64 -5.83 1.37
CA THR A 115 -6.06 -4.62 0.78
C THR A 115 -6.60 -3.41 1.52
N VAL A 116 -5.71 -2.53 1.99
CA VAL A 116 -6.08 -1.27 2.64
C VAL A 116 -5.54 -0.10 1.82
N GLY A 117 -6.44 0.64 1.20
CA GLY A 117 -6.13 1.92 0.55
C GLY A 117 -6.12 3.05 1.58
N VAL A 118 -5.10 3.90 1.51
CA VAL A 118 -4.89 5.04 2.41
C VAL A 118 -4.74 6.32 1.59
N THR A 119 -5.47 7.36 1.98
CA THR A 119 -5.29 8.71 1.42
C THR A 119 -5.44 9.75 2.52
N SER A 120 -4.66 10.83 2.40
CA SER A 120 -4.75 11.98 3.28
C SER A 120 -5.23 13.19 2.47
N ILE A 121 -6.37 13.77 2.87
CA ILE A 121 -6.91 15.00 2.26
C ILE A 121 -7.66 15.80 3.34
N ASP A 122 -7.39 17.10 3.40
CA ASP A 122 -7.94 18.05 4.38
C ASP A 122 -7.71 17.60 5.84
N ASP A 123 -6.43 17.35 6.19
CA ASP A 123 -5.99 16.92 7.53
C ASP A 123 -6.65 15.63 8.06
N SER A 124 -7.33 14.88 7.17
CA SER A 124 -8.04 13.66 7.52
C SER A 124 -7.47 12.48 6.75
N ILE A 125 -7.16 11.41 7.48
CA ILE A 125 -6.80 10.11 6.91
C ILE A 125 -8.08 9.36 6.57
N ARG A 126 -8.17 8.82 5.37
CA ARG A 126 -9.26 7.94 4.93
C ARG A 126 -8.70 6.57 4.59
N LEU A 127 -9.31 5.54 5.15
CA LEU A 127 -8.94 4.14 4.95
C LEU A 127 -10.07 3.41 4.22
N VAL A 128 -9.73 2.57 3.25
CA VAL A 128 -10.69 1.69 2.57
C VAL A 128 -10.17 0.27 2.60
N HIS A 129 -10.93 -0.64 3.18
CA HIS A 129 -10.59 -2.06 3.28
C HIS A 129 -11.36 -2.85 2.22
N THR A 130 -10.61 -3.62 1.43
CA THR A 130 -11.14 -4.42 0.32
C THR A 130 -10.69 -5.87 0.51
N SER A 131 -11.65 -6.79 0.55
CA SER A 131 -11.40 -8.23 0.66
C SER A 131 -12.64 -9.02 0.26
N TRP A 132 -12.44 -10.24 -0.27
CA TRP A 132 -13.51 -11.23 -0.43
C TRP A 132 -14.03 -11.77 0.91
N ILE A 133 -13.16 -11.82 1.92
CA ILE A 133 -13.46 -12.29 3.28
C ILE A 133 -12.81 -11.29 4.23
N PRO A 134 -13.44 -10.12 4.44
CA PRO A 134 -12.85 -9.07 5.26
C PRO A 134 -12.72 -9.52 6.71
N ILE A 135 -11.59 -9.20 7.32
CA ILE A 135 -11.40 -9.31 8.77
C ILE A 135 -12.39 -8.35 9.46
N PRO A 136 -13.30 -8.85 10.31
CA PRO A 136 -14.22 -7.99 11.04
C PRO A 136 -13.50 -6.96 11.91
N ASP A 137 -14.06 -5.76 11.96
CA ASP A 137 -13.56 -4.64 12.77
C ASP A 137 -12.12 -4.20 12.47
N LEU A 138 -11.54 -4.57 11.32
CA LEU A 138 -10.13 -4.29 11.03
C LEU A 138 -9.86 -2.78 11.07
N LEU A 139 -10.67 -1.99 10.36
CA LEU A 139 -10.46 -0.54 10.28
C LEU A 139 -10.78 0.16 11.60
N GLU A 140 -11.81 -0.27 12.32
CA GLU A 140 -12.21 0.25 13.62
C GLU A 140 -11.13 -0.01 14.68
N ARG A 141 -10.47 -1.18 14.60
CA ARG A 141 -9.32 -1.51 15.46
C ARG A 141 -8.09 -0.68 15.07
N THR A 142 -7.86 -0.46 13.77
CA THR A 142 -6.77 0.39 13.28
C THR A 142 -6.96 1.84 13.73
N GLU A 143 -8.15 2.41 13.58
CA GLU A 143 -8.49 3.76 14.04
C GLU A 143 -8.16 3.94 15.52
N ARG A 144 -8.68 3.06 16.39
CA ARG A 144 -8.39 3.13 17.83
C ARG A 144 -6.89 3.06 18.12
N LYS A 145 -6.12 2.22 17.40
CA LYS A 145 -4.66 2.13 17.59
C LYS A 145 -3.93 3.39 17.17
N LEU A 146 -4.40 4.07 16.12
CA LEU A 146 -3.87 5.36 15.70
C LEU A 146 -4.19 6.44 16.74
N GLU A 147 -5.41 6.49 17.25
CA GLU A 147 -5.81 7.41 18.32
C GLU A 147 -4.97 7.23 19.58
N GLU A 148 -4.77 5.98 20.03
CA GLU A 148 -3.92 5.64 21.18
C GLU A 148 -2.48 6.14 20.98
N ALA A 149 -1.94 6.05 19.75
CA ALA A 149 -0.57 6.46 19.42
C ALA A 149 -0.38 7.99 19.33
N CYS A 150 -1.47 8.74 19.17
CA CYS A 150 -1.46 10.20 19.17
C CYS A 150 -1.41 10.81 20.58
N VAL A 151 -1.64 10.02 21.63
CA VAL A 151 -1.49 10.49 23.02
C VAL A 151 0.00 10.66 23.32
N PRO A 152 0.46 11.87 23.72
CA PRO A 152 1.86 12.10 24.06
C PRO A 152 2.31 11.15 25.17
N ILE A 153 3.45 10.49 24.98
CA ILE A 153 4.11 9.74 26.06
C ILE A 153 4.51 10.77 27.13
N PRO A 154 4.07 10.63 28.40
CA PRO A 154 4.50 11.52 29.47
C PRO A 154 6.02 11.49 29.55
N ILE A 155 6.66 12.65 29.46
CA ILE A 155 8.08 12.78 29.76
C ILE A 155 8.19 12.67 31.28
N GLU A 156 8.73 11.55 31.78
CA GLU A 156 9.13 11.47 33.18
C GLU A 156 10.22 12.54 33.43
N ALA A 157 9.96 13.42 34.41
CA ALA A 157 10.82 14.53 34.79
C ALA A 157 11.98 14.10 35.69
#